data_AF-A0A968TKG1-F1
#
_entry.id   AF-A0A968TKG1-F1
#
_cell.length_a   1.000
_cell.length_b   1.000
_cell.length_c   1.000
_cell.angle_alpha   90.00
_cell.angle_beta   90.00
_cell.angle_gamma   90.00
#
_symmetry.space_group_name_H-M   'P 1'
#
loop_
_entity.id
_entity.type
_entity.pdbx_description
1 polymer ?
#
loop_
_entity_poly.entity_id
_entity_poly.type
_entity_poly.pdbx_seq_one_letter_code
_entity_poly.pdbx_strand_id
1 'polypeptide(L)'
;MAIQTRTQDQITLNFTTQSYWQLEQKYTSLSEFIDRLKSLSAELEKQRSASNINPYPDRFKGGIYILGHTDRELKIFPSPDLALKCSQGQFLAEDLKRQFDRSLQLAQLCQQRLSREEQDLLQVCPVYLHLQNRVDDAFFKQILFMQRVEGTTLAEVRSGFSEAFCQIFQIPTIEQIRRLPQFALHLRLDRNQRRQLVKIQTAYLFRFLWQRGIRILSLNQRNIIVSGEGESVRYTIIDPIPDYLKPASPLYNLLTSLLCR
;
A
#
# COMPACT_ATOMS: atom_id res chain seq x y z
N MET A 1 -16.06 -0.75 -7.89
CA MET A 1 -16.50 -1.37 -6.62
C MET A 1 -17.41 -0.38 -5.90
N ALA A 2 -18.53 -0.83 -5.34
CA ALA A 2 -19.38 0.03 -4.52
C ALA A 2 -18.83 0.12 -3.10
N ILE A 3 -18.65 1.33 -2.58
CA ILE A 3 -18.28 1.58 -1.18
C ILE A 3 -19.57 1.74 -0.38
N GLN A 4 -19.68 1.00 0.72
CA GLN A 4 -20.81 1.14 1.65
C GLN A 4 -20.39 2.06 2.78
N THR A 5 -21.05 3.21 2.91
CA THR A 5 -20.79 4.19 3.98
C THR A 5 -21.88 4.12 5.03
N ARG A 6 -21.46 4.05 6.29
CA ARG A 6 -22.34 4.08 7.47
C ARG A 6 -21.82 5.11 8.46
N THR A 7 -22.72 5.93 8.98
CA THR A 7 -22.39 6.94 9.98
C THR A 7 -23.33 6.74 11.16
N GLN A 8 -22.75 6.72 12.37
CA GLN A 8 -23.50 6.74 13.61
C GLN A 8 -22.72 7.62 14.59
N ASP A 9 -23.42 8.57 15.20
CA ASP A 9 -22.82 9.57 16.08
C ASP A 9 -21.63 10.28 15.38
N GLN A 10 -20.46 10.27 16.02
CA GLN A 10 -19.23 10.89 15.52
C GLN A 10 -18.33 9.92 14.76
N ILE A 11 -18.83 8.72 14.45
CA ILE A 11 -18.09 7.65 13.76
C ILE A 11 -18.62 7.49 12.34
N THR A 12 -17.72 7.49 11.37
CA THR A 12 -18.03 7.16 9.97
C THR A 12 -17.19 5.99 9.50
N LEU A 13 -17.84 4.99 8.91
CA LEU A 13 -17.25 3.75 8.45
C LEU A 13 -17.48 3.62 6.95
N ASN A 14 -16.43 3.22 6.22
CA ASN A 14 -16.49 2.96 4.78
C ASN A 14 -15.99 1.55 4.53
N PHE A 15 -16.83 0.71 3.96
CA PHE A 15 -16.56 -0.70 3.75
C PHE A 15 -16.44 -1.03 2.28
N THR A 16 -15.63 -2.04 1.97
CA THR A 16 -15.86 -2.83 0.76
C THR A 16 -17.19 -3.57 0.85
N THR A 17 -17.79 -3.89 -0.30
CA THR A 17 -19.06 -4.63 -0.35
C THR A 17 -18.99 -5.96 0.42
N GLN A 18 -17.88 -6.69 0.30
CA GLN A 18 -17.69 -7.98 0.97
C GLN A 18 -17.65 -7.83 2.50
N SER A 19 -16.85 -6.90 3.02
CA SER A 19 -16.77 -6.68 4.48
C SER A 19 -18.09 -6.14 5.05
N TYR A 20 -18.83 -5.34 4.28
CA TYR A 20 -20.14 -4.85 4.68
C TYR A 20 -21.16 -6.00 4.81
N TRP A 21 -21.19 -6.92 3.85
CA TRP A 21 -22.08 -8.09 3.91
C TRP A 21 -21.75 -9.00 5.10
N GLN A 22 -20.46 -9.24 5.37
CA GLN A 22 -20.02 -10.00 6.54
C GLN A 22 -20.44 -9.32 7.86
N LEU A 23 -20.41 -7.98 7.90
CA LEU A 23 -20.91 -7.22 9.05
C LEU A 23 -22.40 -7.42 9.25
N GLU A 24 -23.22 -7.34 8.20
CA GLU A 24 -24.68 -7.54 8.28
C GLU A 24 -25.06 -8.96 8.72
N GLN A 25 -24.24 -9.96 8.38
CA GLN A 25 -24.47 -11.32 8.83
C GLN A 25 -24.08 -11.57 10.28
N LYS A 26 -23.01 -10.94 10.73
CA LYS A 26 -22.41 -11.22 12.04
C LYS A 26 -23.02 -10.38 13.16
N TYR A 27 -23.35 -9.12 12.88
CA TYR A 27 -23.77 -8.16 13.90
C TYR A 27 -25.25 -7.84 13.77
N THR A 28 -25.95 -7.87 14.91
CA THR A 28 -27.39 -7.54 14.95
C THR A 28 -27.63 -6.05 14.72
N SER A 29 -26.66 -5.19 15.08
CA SER A 29 -26.74 -3.74 14.90
C SER A 29 -25.38 -3.13 14.62
N LEU A 30 -25.38 -1.98 13.92
CA LEU A 30 -24.17 -1.18 13.69
C LEU A 30 -23.55 -0.67 15.01
N SER A 31 -24.39 -0.38 16.01
CA SER A 31 -23.94 0.10 17.32
C SER A 31 -23.07 -0.93 18.04
N GLU A 32 -23.48 -2.22 18.02
CA GLU A 32 -22.67 -3.30 18.59
C GLU A 32 -21.28 -3.38 17.94
N PHE A 33 -21.23 -3.26 16.61
CA PHE A 33 -19.97 -3.26 15.88
C PHE A 33 -19.09 -2.05 16.23
N ILE A 34 -19.69 -0.86 16.33
CA ILE A 34 -18.98 0.37 16.70
C ILE A 34 -18.38 0.28 18.11
N ASP A 35 -19.09 -0.32 19.06
CA ASP A 35 -18.56 -0.46 20.43
C ASP A 35 -17.37 -1.43 20.50
N ARG A 36 -17.39 -2.49 19.68
CA ARG A 36 -16.21 -3.35 19.50
C ARG A 36 -15.05 -2.62 18.82
N LEU A 37 -15.32 -1.81 17.80
CA LEU A 37 -14.30 -0.98 17.16
C LEU A 37 -13.68 0.04 18.11
N LYS A 38 -14.46 0.67 18.99
CA LYS A 38 -13.95 1.58 20.03
C LYS A 38 -13.02 0.84 20.99
N SER A 39 -13.41 -0.36 21.42
CA SER A 39 -12.62 -1.21 22.30
C SER A 39 -11.29 -1.59 21.65
N LEU A 40 -11.33 -2.05 20.40
CA LEU A 40 -10.15 -2.35 19.59
C LEU A 40 -9.25 -1.11 19.43
N SER A 41 -9.81 0.06 19.11
CA SER A 41 -9.04 1.29 18.97
C SER A 41 -8.28 1.67 20.24
N ALA A 42 -8.91 1.49 21.41
CA ALA A 42 -8.26 1.74 22.70
C ALA A 42 -7.17 0.71 23.03
N GLU A 43 -7.36 -0.56 22.65
CA GLU A 43 -6.32 -1.58 22.78
C GLU A 43 -5.10 -1.27 21.89
N LEU A 44 -5.36 -0.92 20.63
CA LEU A 44 -4.31 -0.54 19.67
C LEU A 44 -3.48 0.63 20.17
N GLU A 45 -4.11 1.63 20.81
CA GLU A 45 -3.39 2.75 21.41
C GLU A 45 -2.45 2.30 22.53
N LYS A 46 -2.92 1.41 23.41
CA LYS A 46 -2.13 0.87 24.54
C LYS A 46 -0.98 0.00 24.07
N GLN A 47 -1.21 -0.82 23.04
CA GLN A 47 -0.23 -1.78 22.53
C GLN A 47 0.63 -1.24 21.38
N ARG A 48 0.42 0.01 20.96
CA ARG A 48 1.03 0.61 19.75
C ARG A 48 2.52 0.35 19.58
N SER A 49 3.30 0.34 20.67
CA SER A 49 4.75 0.13 20.60
C SER A 49 5.11 -1.33 20.28
N ALA A 50 4.35 -2.27 20.84
CA ALA A 50 4.59 -3.71 20.67
C ALA A 50 4.04 -4.22 19.32
N SER A 51 2.96 -3.62 18.82
CA SER A 51 2.33 -3.99 17.55
C SER A 51 2.83 -3.17 16.36
N ASN A 52 3.76 -2.23 16.54
CA ASN A 52 4.29 -1.41 15.44
C ASN A 52 5.10 -2.26 14.47
N ILE A 53 4.59 -2.41 13.26
CA ILE A 53 5.25 -3.13 12.16
C ILE A 53 5.79 -2.17 11.10
N ASN A 54 5.82 -0.85 11.37
CA ASN A 54 6.31 0.13 10.42
C ASN A 54 7.78 -0.17 10.07
N PRO A 55 8.10 -0.51 8.81
CA PRO A 55 9.47 -0.82 8.39
C PRO A 55 10.35 0.43 8.32
N TYR A 56 9.76 1.63 8.39
CA TYR A 56 10.48 2.89 8.35
C TYR A 56 10.66 3.45 9.77
N PRO A 57 11.89 3.54 10.28
CA PRO A 57 12.18 4.23 11.53
C PRO A 57 12.06 5.74 11.28
N ASP A 58 10.85 6.27 11.33
CA ASP A 58 10.65 7.68 11.03
C ASP A 58 11.02 8.58 12.22
N ARG A 59 11.83 9.60 11.94
CA ARG A 59 12.32 10.59 12.93
C ARG A 59 11.32 11.72 13.17
N PHE A 60 10.30 11.83 12.31
CA PHE A 60 9.20 12.79 12.44
C PHE A 60 7.88 12.01 12.55
N LYS A 61 7.41 11.79 13.79
CA LYS A 61 6.13 11.13 14.08
C LYS A 61 4.97 12.02 13.63
N GLY A 62 4.63 12.02 12.35
CA GLY A 62 3.46 12.72 11.78
C GLY A 62 2.10 12.15 12.22
N GLY A 63 2.05 11.49 13.39
CA GLY A 63 0.86 10.88 13.94
C GLY A 63 0.34 9.64 13.20
N ILE A 64 1.13 9.02 12.33
CA ILE A 64 0.78 7.77 11.65
C ILE A 64 1.49 6.58 12.30
N TYR A 65 0.74 5.52 12.53
CA TYR A 65 1.21 4.24 13.06
C TYR A 65 0.79 3.13 12.11
N ILE A 66 1.64 2.12 11.91
CA ILE A 66 1.29 0.92 11.15
C ILE A 66 1.38 -0.25 12.12
N LEU A 67 0.23 -0.78 12.50
CA LEU A 67 0.10 -1.77 13.56
C LEU A 67 -0.30 -3.13 12.98
N GLY A 68 0.40 -4.18 13.35
CA GLY A 68 0.00 -5.55 13.05
C GLY A 68 -1.13 -5.97 13.98
N HIS A 69 -2.17 -6.58 13.45
CA HIS A 69 -3.30 -7.08 14.24
C HIS A 69 -3.89 -8.34 13.61
N THR A 70 -4.38 -9.26 14.44
CA THR A 70 -5.13 -10.43 13.96
C THR A 70 -6.61 -10.22 14.25
N ASP A 71 -7.47 -10.32 13.24
CA ASP A 71 -8.93 -10.16 13.32
C ASP A 71 -9.61 -11.30 14.10
N ARG A 72 -9.33 -11.38 15.40
CA ARG A 72 -9.97 -12.35 16.30
C ARG A 72 -11.31 -11.84 16.81
N GLU A 73 -11.48 -10.53 16.89
CA GLU A 73 -12.66 -9.91 17.51
C GLU A 73 -13.74 -9.58 16.46
N LEU A 74 -13.38 -8.85 15.41
CA LEU A 74 -14.36 -8.35 14.44
C LEU A 74 -14.80 -9.45 13.48
N LYS A 75 -13.90 -10.36 13.07
CA LYS A 75 -14.12 -11.48 12.13
C LYS A 75 -15.03 -11.14 10.94
N ILE A 76 -14.85 -9.97 10.34
CA ILE A 76 -15.60 -9.53 9.14
C ILE A 76 -14.69 -9.37 7.92
N PHE A 77 -13.38 -9.56 8.10
CA PHE A 77 -12.42 -9.38 7.03
C PHE A 77 -12.08 -10.71 6.34
N PRO A 78 -11.85 -10.70 5.02
CA PRO A 78 -11.46 -11.91 4.28
C PRO A 78 -10.13 -12.51 4.75
N SER A 79 -9.19 -11.68 5.20
CA SER A 79 -7.93 -12.11 5.82
C SER A 79 -7.98 -11.82 7.32
N PRO A 80 -7.66 -12.80 8.19
CA PRO A 80 -7.53 -12.54 9.61
C PRO A 80 -6.23 -11.82 9.95
N ASP A 81 -5.19 -11.86 9.12
CA ASP A 81 -3.95 -11.13 9.38
C ASP A 81 -4.00 -9.75 8.71
N LEU A 82 -3.92 -8.71 9.55
CA LEU A 82 -4.18 -7.33 9.17
C LEU A 82 -3.01 -6.41 9.48
N ALA A 83 -2.86 -5.41 8.61
CA ALA A 83 -2.09 -4.21 8.87
C ALA A 83 -3.08 -3.05 9.04
N LEU A 84 -3.03 -2.40 10.21
CA LEU A 84 -3.86 -1.25 10.55
C LEU A 84 -3.00 0.01 10.46
N LYS A 85 -3.31 0.86 9.48
CA LYS A 85 -2.71 2.19 9.41
C LYS A 85 -3.58 3.15 10.21
N CYS A 86 -3.06 3.65 11.32
CA CYS A 86 -3.78 4.49 12.26
C CYS A 86 -3.22 5.91 12.23
N SER A 87 -4.10 6.90 12.07
CA SER A 87 -3.76 8.33 12.03
C SER A 87 -4.34 9.06 13.22
N GLN A 88 -3.52 9.91 13.85
CA GLN A 88 -3.95 10.87 14.88
C GLN A 88 -4.59 12.15 14.28
N GLY A 89 -4.62 12.30 12.95
CA GLY A 89 -5.22 13.46 12.30
C GLY A 89 -4.40 14.76 12.40
N GLN A 90 -3.07 14.66 12.49
CA GLN A 90 -2.20 15.84 12.49
C GLN A 90 -2.25 16.59 11.14
N PHE A 91 -1.97 17.90 11.14
CA PHE A 91 -2.15 18.82 9.99
C PHE A 91 -1.39 18.45 8.70
N LEU A 92 -0.43 17.52 8.77
CA LEU A 92 0.32 17.01 7.62
C LEU A 92 0.28 15.47 7.52
N ALA A 93 -0.56 14.82 8.32
CA ALA A 93 -0.74 13.38 8.24
C ALA A 93 -1.51 13.01 6.96
N GLU A 94 -1.28 11.79 6.45
CA GLU A 94 -2.03 11.28 5.31
C GLU A 94 -3.52 11.14 5.62
N ASP A 95 -4.34 11.55 4.67
CA ASP A 95 -5.78 11.30 4.64
C ASP A 95 -6.01 9.83 4.24
N LEU A 96 -6.33 9.01 5.24
CA LEU A 96 -6.52 7.57 5.05
C LEU A 96 -7.81 7.25 4.28
N LYS A 97 -8.79 8.16 4.24
CA LYS A 97 -9.98 8.00 3.39
C LYS A 97 -9.59 8.08 1.92
N ARG A 98 -8.76 9.05 1.55
CA ARG A 98 -8.24 9.15 0.17
C ARG A 98 -7.40 7.92 -0.19
N GLN A 99 -6.61 7.41 0.76
CA GLN A 99 -5.84 6.19 0.57
C GLN A 99 -6.75 4.97 0.33
N PHE A 100 -7.82 4.83 1.11
CA PHE A 100 -8.82 3.77 0.93
C PHE A 100 -9.44 3.82 -0.47
N ASP A 101 -9.93 4.99 -0.90
CA ASP A 101 -10.56 5.17 -2.21
C ASP A 101 -9.60 4.88 -3.35
N ARG A 102 -8.37 5.40 -3.25
CA ARG A 102 -7.30 5.20 -4.24
C ARG A 102 -6.92 3.74 -4.37
N SER A 103 -6.78 3.03 -3.24
CA SER A 103 -6.45 1.60 -3.23
C SER A 103 -7.52 0.77 -3.95
N LEU A 104 -8.81 1.04 -3.67
CA LEU A 104 -9.92 0.35 -4.34
C LEU A 104 -9.99 0.68 -5.83
N GLN A 105 -9.82 1.95 -6.20
CA GLN A 105 -9.78 2.35 -7.60
C GLN A 105 -8.62 1.68 -8.32
N LEU A 106 -7.44 1.62 -7.70
CA LEU A 106 -6.26 1.01 -8.28
C LEU A 106 -6.46 -0.49 -8.49
N ALA A 107 -6.97 -1.20 -7.48
CA ALA A 107 -7.28 -2.63 -7.59
C ALA A 107 -8.25 -2.90 -8.76
N GLN A 108 -9.30 -2.09 -8.89
CA GLN A 108 -10.25 -2.20 -9.99
C GLN A 108 -9.60 -1.93 -11.36
N LEU A 109 -8.75 -0.90 -11.45
CA LEU A 109 -8.03 -0.58 -12.69
C LEU A 109 -7.07 -1.70 -13.10
N CYS A 110 -6.35 -2.29 -12.16
CA CYS A 110 -5.49 -3.46 -12.41
C CYS A 110 -6.33 -4.64 -12.93
N GLN A 111 -7.44 -4.96 -12.27
CA GLN A 111 -8.32 -6.05 -12.69
C GLN A 111 -8.88 -5.86 -14.12
N GLN A 112 -9.20 -4.62 -14.49
CA GLN A 112 -9.80 -4.31 -15.79
C GLN A 112 -8.80 -4.24 -16.95
N ARG A 113 -7.53 -3.94 -16.67
CA ARG A 113 -6.57 -3.53 -17.72
C ARG A 113 -5.32 -4.37 -17.80
N LEU A 114 -5.06 -5.19 -16.79
CA LEU A 114 -3.98 -6.18 -16.80
C LEU A 114 -4.50 -7.53 -17.29
N SER A 115 -3.65 -8.32 -17.95
CA SER A 115 -3.94 -9.71 -18.30
C SER A 115 -4.00 -10.59 -17.04
N ARG A 116 -4.52 -11.82 -17.14
CA ARG A 116 -4.55 -12.75 -16.01
C ARG A 116 -3.15 -13.04 -15.46
N GLU A 117 -2.20 -13.28 -16.37
CA GLU A 117 -0.79 -13.53 -16.03
C GLU A 117 -0.15 -12.31 -15.33
N GLU A 118 -0.43 -11.10 -15.80
CA GLU A 118 0.01 -9.86 -15.16
C GLU A 118 -0.61 -9.71 -13.74
N GLN A 119 -1.89 -10.05 -13.57
CA GLN A 119 -2.61 -9.99 -12.27
C GLN A 119 -2.13 -11.04 -11.27
N ASP A 120 -1.73 -12.21 -11.74
CA ASP A 120 -1.18 -13.28 -10.89
C ASP A 120 0.17 -12.87 -10.27
N LEU A 121 0.94 -12.04 -10.99
CA LEU A 121 2.23 -11.51 -10.53
C LEU A 121 2.16 -10.17 -9.80
N LEU A 122 1.32 -9.23 -10.26
CA LEU A 122 1.22 -7.88 -9.70
C LEU A 122 -0.15 -7.64 -9.08
N GLN A 123 -0.16 -7.52 -7.76
CA GLN A 123 -1.36 -7.32 -6.97
C GLN A 123 -1.37 -5.94 -6.31
N VAL A 124 -2.55 -5.49 -5.91
CA VAL A 124 -2.74 -4.30 -5.09
C VAL A 124 -3.17 -4.78 -3.72
N CYS A 125 -2.52 -4.28 -2.66
CA CYS A 125 -2.82 -4.68 -1.29
C CYS A 125 -4.31 -4.44 -0.98
N PRO A 126 -5.07 -5.48 -0.59
CA PRO A 126 -6.48 -5.32 -0.27
C PRO A 126 -6.69 -4.39 0.93
N VAL A 127 -7.63 -3.46 0.76
CA VAL A 127 -8.16 -2.62 1.84
C VAL A 127 -9.60 -3.03 2.11
N TYR A 128 -10.01 -3.04 3.37
CA TYR A 128 -11.30 -3.62 3.78
C TYR A 128 -12.26 -2.59 4.38
N LEU A 129 -11.73 -1.76 5.28
CA LEU A 129 -12.49 -0.80 6.06
C LEU A 129 -11.67 0.47 6.29
N HIS A 130 -12.31 1.62 6.15
CA HIS A 130 -11.83 2.88 6.66
C HIS A 130 -12.77 3.41 7.77
N LEU A 131 -12.20 3.69 8.93
CA LEU A 131 -12.83 4.35 10.08
C LEU A 131 -12.39 5.81 10.12
N GLN A 132 -13.35 6.71 10.28
CA GLN A 132 -13.16 8.09 10.71
C GLN A 132 -13.81 8.26 12.09
N ASN A 133 -13.03 8.70 13.07
CA ASN A 133 -13.48 9.03 14.41
C ASN A 133 -13.35 10.55 14.62
N ARG A 134 -14.48 11.21 14.86
CA ARG A 134 -14.54 12.66 15.13
C ARG A 134 -14.68 13.01 16.61
N VAL A 135 -14.72 12.01 17.50
CA VAL A 135 -14.75 12.25 18.95
C VAL A 135 -13.45 12.96 19.35
N ASP A 136 -13.57 14.06 20.10
CA ASP A 136 -12.47 14.99 20.38
C ASP A 136 -11.28 14.35 21.10
N ASP A 137 -11.53 13.47 22.07
CA ASP A 137 -10.51 12.81 22.90
C ASP A 137 -9.95 11.52 22.28
N ALA A 138 -10.51 11.05 21.16
CA ALA A 138 -10.02 9.85 20.51
C ALA A 138 -8.57 10.02 20.01
N PHE A 139 -7.68 9.10 20.41
CA PHE A 139 -6.27 9.11 20.03
C PHE A 139 -6.08 8.89 18.52
N PHE A 140 -6.75 7.88 17.95
CA PHE A 140 -6.78 7.65 16.51
C PHE A 140 -8.04 8.29 15.91
N LYS A 141 -7.83 9.26 15.02
CA LYS A 141 -8.89 9.93 14.26
C LYS A 141 -9.26 9.18 12.99
N GLN A 142 -8.34 8.41 12.43
CA GLN A 142 -8.63 7.54 11.28
C GLN A 142 -7.93 6.20 11.44
N ILE A 143 -8.56 5.12 10.97
CA ILE A 143 -7.94 3.79 10.90
C ILE A 143 -8.29 3.17 9.54
N LEU A 144 -7.27 2.72 8.82
CA LEU A 144 -7.40 1.96 7.58
C LEU A 144 -7.01 0.51 7.84
N PHE A 145 -7.97 -0.39 7.61
CA PHE A 145 -7.81 -1.84 7.75
C PHE A 145 -7.39 -2.43 6.41
N MET A 146 -6.22 -3.05 6.38
CA MET A 146 -5.63 -3.64 5.18
C MET A 146 -5.20 -5.08 5.45
N GLN A 147 -5.05 -5.88 4.39
CA GLN A 147 -4.37 -7.16 4.51
C GLN A 147 -2.91 -6.93 4.94
N ARG A 148 -2.42 -7.72 5.90
CA ARG A 148 -0.98 -7.80 6.12
C ARG A 148 -0.34 -8.62 5.01
N VAL A 149 0.63 -8.03 4.33
CA VAL A 149 1.40 -8.69 3.28
C VAL A 149 2.75 -9.07 3.87
N GLU A 150 3.04 -10.36 3.96
CA GLU A 150 4.35 -10.85 4.35
C GLU A 150 5.35 -10.72 3.19
N GLY A 151 6.59 -10.36 3.51
CA GLY A 151 7.65 -10.27 2.51
C GLY A 151 8.62 -9.12 2.79
N THR A 152 9.41 -8.83 1.77
CA THR A 152 10.48 -7.82 1.82
C THR A 152 10.21 -6.72 0.79
N THR A 153 10.59 -5.48 1.08
CA THR A 153 10.40 -4.40 0.10
C THR A 153 11.28 -4.63 -1.14
N LEU A 154 10.80 -4.30 -2.34
CA LEU A 154 11.60 -4.41 -3.57
C LEU A 154 12.91 -3.61 -3.48
N ALA A 155 12.92 -2.54 -2.67
CA ALA A 155 14.11 -1.75 -2.34
C ALA A 155 15.28 -2.59 -1.78
N GLU A 156 14.97 -3.66 -1.06
CA GLU A 156 15.92 -4.54 -0.37
C GLU A 156 16.24 -5.79 -1.19
N VAL A 157 15.50 -6.06 -2.26
CA VAL A 157 15.72 -7.23 -3.13
C VAL A 157 16.91 -7.00 -4.05
N ARG A 158 17.98 -7.79 -3.82
CA ARG A 158 19.25 -7.72 -4.56
C ARG A 158 19.17 -8.11 -6.02
N SER A 159 18.15 -8.82 -6.45
CA SER A 159 17.89 -9.17 -7.86
C SER A 159 16.85 -8.26 -8.52
N GLY A 160 16.09 -7.47 -7.75
CA GLY A 160 15.02 -6.62 -8.27
C GLY A 160 13.80 -7.45 -8.63
N PHE A 161 13.12 -7.11 -9.73
CA PHE A 161 12.09 -7.99 -10.28
C PHE A 161 12.71 -9.28 -10.82
N SER A 162 11.98 -10.38 -10.70
CA SER A 162 12.36 -11.69 -11.24
C SER A 162 12.39 -11.65 -12.77
N GLU A 163 13.09 -12.61 -13.38
CA GLU A 163 13.15 -12.71 -14.86
C GLU A 163 11.76 -12.90 -15.48
N ALA A 164 10.92 -13.76 -14.88
CA ALA A 164 9.54 -13.96 -15.31
C ALA A 164 8.73 -12.65 -15.27
N PHE A 165 8.85 -11.88 -14.18
CA PHE A 165 8.18 -10.58 -14.07
C PHE A 165 8.70 -9.59 -15.11
N CYS A 166 10.01 -9.55 -15.32
CA CYS A 166 10.64 -8.71 -16.34
C CYS A 166 10.11 -9.04 -17.74
N GLN A 167 9.99 -10.33 -18.08
CA GLN A 167 9.48 -10.78 -19.37
C GLN A 167 8.02 -10.39 -19.59
N ILE A 168 7.14 -10.67 -18.62
CA ILE A 168 5.70 -10.43 -18.72
C ILE A 168 5.38 -8.93 -18.83
N PHE A 169 6.04 -8.10 -18.01
CA PHE A 169 5.85 -6.65 -18.01
C PHE A 169 6.75 -5.92 -19.02
N GLN A 170 7.55 -6.64 -19.81
CA GLN A 170 8.50 -6.09 -20.79
C GLN A 170 9.47 -5.08 -20.16
N ILE A 171 9.94 -5.38 -18.95
CA ILE A 171 10.87 -4.57 -18.19
C ILE A 171 12.28 -5.15 -18.36
N PRO A 172 13.30 -4.33 -18.67
CA PRO A 172 14.68 -4.83 -18.71
C PRO A 172 15.15 -5.30 -17.32
N THR A 173 15.93 -6.38 -17.27
CA THR A 173 16.60 -6.84 -16.05
C THR A 173 17.64 -5.83 -15.58
N ILE A 174 18.11 -5.92 -14.32
CA ILE A 174 19.15 -5.01 -13.84
C ILE A 174 20.42 -5.08 -14.70
N GLU A 175 20.82 -6.28 -15.11
CA GLU A 175 22.00 -6.53 -15.93
C GLU A 175 21.87 -5.84 -17.29
N GLN A 176 20.66 -5.83 -17.86
CA GLN A 176 20.35 -5.09 -19.08
C GLN A 176 20.37 -3.58 -18.83
N ILE A 177 19.71 -3.08 -17.78
CA ILE A 177 19.67 -1.64 -17.43
C ILE A 177 21.09 -1.08 -17.24
N ARG A 178 21.98 -1.84 -16.62
CA ARG A 178 23.36 -1.42 -16.36
C ARG A 178 24.15 -1.11 -17.64
N ARG A 179 23.78 -1.72 -18.76
CA ARG A 179 24.43 -1.55 -20.08
C ARG A 179 23.78 -0.45 -20.92
N LEU A 180 22.64 0.10 -20.49
CA LEU A 180 21.91 1.11 -21.25
C LEU A 180 22.55 2.51 -21.06
N PRO A 181 23.02 3.15 -22.14
CA PRO A 181 23.77 4.41 -22.04
C PRO A 181 22.93 5.57 -21.51
N GLN A 182 21.61 5.57 -21.74
CA GLN A 182 20.71 6.62 -21.25
C GLN A 182 20.66 6.71 -19.70
N PHE A 183 21.08 5.67 -18.99
CA PHE A 183 21.15 5.66 -17.53
C PHE A 183 22.56 5.88 -16.97
N ALA A 184 23.58 6.04 -17.83
CA ALA A 184 24.97 6.18 -17.38
C ALA A 184 25.16 7.33 -16.36
N LEU A 185 24.52 8.48 -16.59
CA LEU A 185 24.58 9.62 -15.66
C LEU A 185 23.91 9.29 -14.32
N HIS A 186 22.73 8.66 -14.35
CA HIS A 186 22.01 8.25 -13.15
C HIS A 186 22.86 7.30 -12.29
N LEU A 187 23.52 6.33 -12.92
CA LEU A 187 24.39 5.35 -12.27
C LEU A 187 25.70 5.96 -11.77
N ARG A 188 26.21 7.01 -12.43
CA ARG A 188 27.45 7.70 -12.00
C ARG A 188 27.21 8.60 -10.79
N LEU A 189 26.04 9.24 -10.70
CA LEU A 189 25.73 10.20 -9.63
C LEU A 189 25.29 9.52 -8.32
N ASP A 190 24.66 8.34 -8.37
CA ASP A 190 24.23 7.66 -7.15
C ASP A 190 25.36 6.81 -6.55
N ARG A 191 25.75 7.13 -5.30
CA ARG A 191 26.72 6.34 -4.52
C ARG A 191 26.27 4.89 -4.31
N ASN A 192 24.96 4.64 -4.32
CA ASN A 192 24.37 3.31 -4.28
C ASN A 192 23.76 2.97 -5.64
N GLN A 193 24.62 2.57 -6.57
CA GLN A 193 24.24 2.16 -7.93
C GLN A 193 23.14 1.09 -7.93
N ARG A 194 23.17 0.16 -6.97
CA ARG A 194 22.20 -0.92 -6.88
C ARG A 194 20.79 -0.40 -6.60
N ARG A 195 20.65 0.47 -5.60
CA ARG A 195 19.37 1.14 -5.31
C ARG A 195 18.85 1.89 -6.54
N GLN A 196 19.74 2.54 -7.26
CA GLN A 196 19.40 3.30 -8.46
C GLN A 196 18.92 2.40 -9.60
N LEU A 197 19.53 1.23 -9.80
CA LEU A 197 19.08 0.24 -10.78
C LEU A 197 17.66 -0.25 -10.49
N VAL A 198 17.34 -0.56 -9.22
CA VAL A 198 15.98 -0.99 -8.82
C VAL A 198 14.96 0.14 -9.00
N LYS A 199 15.34 1.40 -8.72
CA LYS A 199 14.49 2.57 -9.01
C LYS A 199 14.18 2.68 -10.51
N ILE A 200 15.18 2.52 -11.37
CA ILE A 200 14.97 2.56 -12.83
C ILE A 200 14.07 1.40 -13.26
N GLN A 201 14.28 0.19 -12.74
CA GLN A 201 13.43 -0.97 -13.01
C GLN A 201 11.97 -0.71 -12.59
N THR A 202 11.76 -0.04 -11.45
CA THR A 202 10.43 0.38 -11.00
C THR A 202 9.83 1.48 -11.88
N ALA A 203 10.64 2.37 -12.45
CA ALA A 203 10.18 3.38 -13.41
C ALA A 203 9.69 2.77 -14.74
N TYR A 204 10.28 1.64 -15.17
CA TYR A 204 9.74 0.85 -16.29
C TYR A 204 8.35 0.29 -15.96
N LEU A 205 8.15 -0.30 -14.76
CA LEU A 205 6.83 -0.76 -14.32
C LEU A 205 5.83 0.41 -14.29
N PHE A 206 6.22 1.54 -13.72
CA PHE A 206 5.39 2.74 -13.71
C PHE A 206 4.96 3.15 -15.12
N ARG A 207 5.89 3.17 -16.09
CA ARG A 207 5.59 3.49 -17.48
C ARG A 207 4.63 2.48 -18.11
N PHE A 208 4.86 1.18 -17.92
CA PHE A 208 3.99 0.12 -18.42
C PHE A 208 2.56 0.32 -17.91
N LEU A 209 2.39 0.51 -16.60
CA LEU A 209 1.10 0.76 -15.97
C LEU A 209 0.47 2.05 -16.51
N TRP A 210 1.26 3.11 -16.66
CA TRP A 210 0.79 4.39 -17.22
C TRP A 210 0.27 4.25 -18.65
N GLN A 211 0.92 3.45 -19.50
CA GLN A 211 0.49 3.17 -20.87
C GLN A 211 -0.81 2.37 -20.90
N ARG A 212 -1.05 1.50 -19.91
CA ARG A 212 -2.36 0.87 -19.66
C ARG A 212 -3.34 1.82 -18.97
N GLY A 213 -2.96 3.08 -18.76
CA GLY A 213 -3.75 4.13 -18.11
C GLY A 213 -3.97 3.93 -16.60
N ILE A 214 -3.18 3.07 -15.96
CA ILE A 214 -3.13 2.86 -14.51
C ILE A 214 -2.09 3.84 -13.95
N ARG A 215 -2.55 4.92 -13.29
CA ARG A 215 -1.67 6.01 -12.85
C ARG A 215 -1.38 5.91 -11.35
N ILE A 216 -0.15 5.58 -11.00
CA ILE A 216 0.33 5.50 -9.62
C ILE A 216 1.52 6.47 -9.44
N LEU A 217 1.23 7.76 -9.26
CA LEU A 217 2.26 8.81 -9.27
C LEU A 217 3.35 8.65 -8.21
N SER A 218 3.01 8.03 -7.08
CA SER A 218 3.92 7.81 -5.96
C SER A 218 4.56 6.42 -5.95
N LEU A 219 4.33 5.59 -6.98
CA LEU A 219 4.90 4.24 -7.06
C LEU A 219 6.43 4.27 -6.98
N ASN A 220 6.98 3.57 -5.99
CA ASN A 220 8.42 3.36 -5.92
C ASN A 220 8.71 1.98 -5.33
N GLN A 221 9.98 1.58 -5.35
CA GLN A 221 10.43 0.26 -4.94
C GLN A 221 10.19 -0.06 -3.44
N ARG A 222 9.90 0.95 -2.61
CA ARG A 222 9.51 0.74 -1.20
C ARG A 222 8.03 0.41 -1.04
N ASN A 223 7.22 0.75 -2.02
CA ASN A 223 5.77 0.50 -2.00
C ASN A 223 5.39 -0.84 -2.67
N ILE A 224 6.39 -1.66 -3.00
CA ILE A 224 6.19 -2.98 -3.58
C ILE A 224 6.78 -3.99 -2.60
N ILE A 225 5.94 -4.87 -2.08
CA ILE A 225 6.37 -6.03 -1.28
C ILE A 225 6.52 -7.22 -2.20
N VAL A 226 7.65 -7.91 -2.04
CA VAL A 226 7.96 -9.16 -2.74
C VAL A 226 7.74 -10.30 -1.77
N SER A 227 6.85 -11.22 -2.15
CA SER A 227 6.48 -12.40 -1.36
C SER A 227 6.70 -13.67 -2.18
N GLY A 228 7.10 -14.77 -1.52
CA GLY A 228 7.37 -16.06 -2.17
C GLY A 228 8.80 -16.22 -2.70
N GLU A 229 9.10 -17.40 -3.23
CA GLU A 229 10.41 -17.77 -3.80
C GLU A 229 10.25 -18.46 -5.16
N GLY A 230 11.27 -18.34 -6.03
CA GLY A 230 11.31 -19.00 -7.33
C GLY A 230 10.18 -18.56 -8.28
N GLU A 231 9.42 -19.54 -8.80
CA GLU A 231 8.30 -19.30 -9.72
C GLU A 231 7.03 -18.79 -9.03
N SER A 232 6.99 -18.81 -7.68
CA SER A 232 5.83 -18.36 -6.90
C SER A 232 5.97 -16.91 -6.39
N VAL A 233 6.92 -16.14 -6.93
CA VAL A 233 7.15 -14.77 -6.51
C VAL A 233 5.99 -13.87 -6.95
N ARG A 234 5.40 -13.16 -5.99
CA ARG A 234 4.36 -12.15 -6.21
C ARG A 234 4.83 -10.78 -5.75
N TYR A 235 4.36 -9.76 -6.44
CA TYR A 235 4.67 -8.36 -6.18
C TYR A 235 3.38 -7.65 -5.79
N THR A 236 3.30 -7.19 -4.55
CA THR A 236 2.12 -6.49 -4.04
C THR A 236 2.41 -5.02 -3.85
N ILE A 237 1.69 -4.17 -4.57
CA ILE A 237 1.70 -2.72 -4.36
C ILE A 237 0.92 -2.43 -3.09
N ILE A 238 1.62 -2.01 -2.04
CA ILE A 238 0.99 -1.41 -0.86
C ILE A 238 0.88 0.07 -1.14
N ASP A 239 -0.34 0.61 -1.12
CA ASP A 239 -0.61 1.96 -1.61
C ASP A 239 0.45 2.95 -1.12
N PRO A 240 1.18 3.59 -2.04
CA PRO A 240 2.30 4.44 -1.71
C PRO A 240 1.90 5.58 -0.78
N ILE A 241 2.43 5.55 0.44
CA ILE A 241 2.59 6.76 1.25
C ILE A 241 3.35 7.75 0.34
N PRO A 242 2.79 8.92 0.01
CA PRO A 242 3.64 9.98 -0.49
C PRO A 242 4.60 10.28 0.66
N ASP A 243 5.82 9.72 0.61
CA ASP A 243 6.88 9.96 1.59
C ASP A 243 6.92 11.48 1.85
N TYR A 244 6.35 11.85 3.00
CA TYR A 244 6.10 13.22 3.37
C TYR A 244 7.48 13.86 3.53
N LEU A 245 7.74 14.87 2.70
CA LEU A 245 8.88 15.79 2.81
C LEU A 245 10.26 15.33 2.34
N LYS A 246 10.40 14.56 1.24
CA LYS A 246 11.52 14.80 0.30
C LYS A 246 11.10 14.69 -1.17
N PRO A 247 11.30 15.74 -1.99
CA PRO A 247 10.92 15.77 -3.39
C PRO A 247 11.89 14.90 -4.20
N ALA A 248 11.59 13.61 -4.31
CA ALA A 248 12.31 12.73 -5.23
C ALA A 248 11.45 11.62 -5.83
N SER A 249 10.11 11.63 -5.65
CA SER A 249 9.26 10.49 -6.02
C SER A 249 8.45 10.71 -7.31
N PRO A 250 7.50 11.66 -7.43
CA PRO A 250 6.67 11.72 -8.64
C PRO A 250 7.39 12.30 -9.86
N LEU A 251 8.08 13.43 -9.67
CA LEU A 251 8.79 14.11 -10.77
C LEU A 251 9.99 13.28 -11.25
N TYR A 252 10.72 12.68 -10.32
CA TYR A 252 11.83 11.78 -10.67
C TYR A 252 11.30 10.56 -11.44
N ASN A 253 10.25 9.88 -10.96
CA ASN A 253 9.66 8.76 -11.68
C ASN A 253 9.18 9.17 -13.07
N LEU A 254 8.52 10.32 -13.19
CA LEU A 254 8.07 10.85 -14.47
C LEU A 254 9.27 11.12 -15.40
N LEU A 255 10.29 11.84 -14.94
CA LEU A 255 11.47 12.16 -15.73
C LEU A 255 12.27 10.91 -16.12
N THR A 256 12.49 9.98 -15.19
CA THR A 256 13.15 8.71 -15.48
C THR A 256 12.33 7.85 -16.44
N SER A 257 10.99 7.87 -16.35
CA SER A 257 10.12 7.11 -17.27
C SER A 257 10.22 7.58 -18.72
N LEU A 258 10.59 8.84 -18.96
CA LEU A 258 10.86 9.36 -20.31
C LEU A 258 12.11 8.73 -20.94
N LEU A 259 13.05 8.26 -20.11
CA LEU A 259 14.26 7.55 -20.52
C LEU A 259 14.04 6.03 -20.68
N CYS A 260 12.99 5.49 -20.07
CA CYS A 260 12.58 4.09 -20.13
C CYS A 260 11.93 3.74 -21.48
N ARG A 261 12.58 4.06 -22.61
CA ARG A 261 12.04 3.89 -23.97
C ARG A 261 11.99 2.45 -24.43
#